data_AF-A0A850AWF2-F1
#
_entry.id   AF-A0A850AWF2-F1
#
_cell.length_a   1.000
_cell.length_b   1.000
_cell.length_c   1.000
_cell.angle_alpha   90.00
_cell.angle_beta   90.00
_cell.angle_gamma   90.00
#
_symmetry.space_group_name_H-M   'P 1'
#
loop_
_entity.id
_entity.type
_entity.pdbx_description
1 polymer ?
#
loop_
_entity_poly.entity_id
_entity_poly.type
_entity_poly.pdbx_seq_one_letter_code
_entity_poly.pdbx_strand_id
1 'polypeptide(L)'
;MHQITLRNPQALAERGVEKLSACLRSELAAVETYELALRHVNHEAARETLESILRSHQRRAELIHDKMSRAGLPVPESSGVWGALAKAVQAGADLLSLNTAVAALEAGEDRGLRMYTTDLDDCDHDTRYFIATTLLPEQRRTHELCRSLKHDIRQPGAGASARFIH
;
A
#
# COMPACT_ATOMS: atom_id res chain seq x y z
N MET A 1 -23.16 -36.71 3.65
CA MET A 1 -23.60 -35.73 2.63
C MET A 1 -23.13 -34.35 3.07
N HIS A 2 -21.99 -33.91 2.57
CA HIS A 2 -21.46 -32.56 2.82
C HIS A 2 -22.06 -31.66 1.73
N GLN A 3 -23.01 -30.79 2.08
CA GLN A 3 -23.48 -29.78 1.14
C GLN A 3 -22.33 -28.82 0.88
N ILE A 4 -21.76 -28.90 -0.32
CA ILE A 4 -20.93 -27.83 -0.88
C ILE A 4 -21.92 -26.69 -1.13
N THR A 5 -21.99 -25.73 -0.21
CA THR A 5 -22.69 -24.47 -0.45
C THR A 5 -21.92 -23.75 -1.55
N LEU A 6 -22.34 -23.96 -2.81
CA LEU A 6 -21.85 -23.18 -3.94
C LEU A 6 -22.19 -21.71 -3.66
N ARG A 7 -21.16 -20.92 -3.35
CA ARG A 7 -21.33 -19.47 -3.16
C ARG A 7 -21.90 -18.87 -4.44
N ASN A 8 -22.94 -18.04 -4.31
CA ASN A 8 -23.60 -17.36 -5.42
C ASN A 8 -22.56 -16.58 -6.26
N PRO A 9 -22.37 -16.88 -7.56
CA PRO A 9 -21.39 -16.19 -8.41
C PRO A 9 -21.58 -14.67 -8.48
N GLN A 10 -22.83 -14.19 -8.44
CA GLN A 10 -23.12 -12.77 -8.45
C GLN A 10 -22.62 -12.08 -7.17
N ALA A 11 -22.86 -12.72 -6.02
CA ALA A 11 -22.39 -12.20 -4.74
C ALA A 11 -20.85 -12.15 -4.68
N LEU A 12 -20.16 -13.16 -5.21
CA LEU A 12 -18.68 -13.15 -5.31
C LEU A 12 -18.17 -12.00 -6.19
N ALA A 13 -18.85 -11.71 -7.30
CA ALA A 13 -18.51 -10.60 -8.18
C ALA A 13 -18.73 -9.25 -7.49
N GLU A 14 -19.86 -9.05 -6.80
CA GLU A 14 -20.13 -7.84 -6.01
C GLU A 14 -19.05 -7.61 -4.95
N ARG A 15 -18.66 -8.66 -4.22
CA ARG A 15 -17.54 -8.61 -3.26
C ARG A 15 -16.20 -8.29 -3.93
N GLY A 16 -15.98 -8.79 -5.15
CA GLY A 16 -14.81 -8.44 -5.95
C GLY A 16 -14.74 -6.95 -6.29
N VAL A 17 -15.86 -6.34 -6.68
CA VAL A 17 -15.96 -4.90 -6.94
C VAL A 17 -15.69 -4.07 -5.68
N GLU A 18 -16.30 -4.46 -4.55
CA GLU A 18 -16.05 -3.82 -3.25
C GLU A 18 -14.58 -3.89 -2.86
N LYS A 19 -13.95 -5.05 -3.07
CA LYS A 19 -12.55 -5.30 -2.78
C LYS A 19 -11.63 -4.42 -3.61
N LEU A 20 -11.83 -4.37 -4.94
CA LEU A 20 -11.02 -3.52 -5.83
C LEU A 20 -11.20 -2.03 -5.49
N SER A 21 -12.41 -1.61 -5.17
CA SER A 21 -12.70 -0.24 -4.72
C SER A 21 -11.96 0.10 -3.41
N ALA A 22 -11.93 -0.83 -2.46
CA ALA A 22 -11.19 -0.67 -1.21
C ALA A 22 -9.67 -0.61 -1.46
N CYS A 23 -9.14 -1.47 -2.35
CA CYS A 23 -7.74 -1.44 -2.75
C CYS A 23 -7.39 -0.08 -3.38
N LEU A 24 -8.18 0.41 -4.34
CA LEU A 24 -7.90 1.68 -5.00
C LEU A 24 -7.87 2.85 -4.01
N ARG A 25 -8.86 2.95 -3.12
CA ARG A 25 -8.87 3.99 -2.07
C ARG A 25 -7.64 3.91 -1.17
N SER A 26 -7.20 2.71 -0.83
CA SER A 26 -6.00 2.48 -0.02
C SER A 26 -4.73 2.90 -0.76
N GLU A 27 -4.62 2.59 -2.06
CA GLU A 27 -3.47 2.99 -2.87
C GLU A 27 -3.40 4.50 -3.03
N LEU A 28 -4.53 5.16 -3.28
CA LEU A 28 -4.61 6.63 -3.32
C LEU A 28 -4.20 7.23 -1.97
N ALA A 29 -4.73 6.72 -0.85
CA ALA A 29 -4.34 7.19 0.48
C ALA A 29 -2.83 7.02 0.76
N ALA A 30 -2.24 5.92 0.29
CA ALA A 30 -0.81 5.68 0.41
C ALA A 30 -0.01 6.69 -0.41
N VAL A 31 -0.32 6.88 -1.69
CA VAL A 31 0.31 7.89 -2.57
C VAL A 31 0.35 9.24 -1.88
N GLU A 32 -0.80 9.70 -1.41
CA GLU A 32 -0.94 10.99 -0.79
C GLU A 32 -0.10 11.08 0.53
N THR A 33 -0.08 10.01 1.33
CA THR A 33 0.72 9.94 2.58
C THR A 33 2.23 9.96 2.32
N TYR A 34 2.72 9.22 1.32
CA TYR A 34 4.13 9.19 0.96
C TYR A 34 4.59 10.52 0.36
N GLU A 35 3.78 11.17 -0.49
CA GLU A 35 4.06 12.51 -1.00
C GLU A 35 4.25 13.52 0.14
N LEU A 36 3.41 13.43 1.16
CA LEU A 36 3.48 14.31 2.32
C LEU A 36 4.71 14.03 3.20
N ALA A 37 5.05 12.76 3.41
CA ALA A 37 6.28 12.39 4.10
C ALA A 37 7.52 12.93 3.36
N LEU A 38 7.56 12.79 2.03
CA LEU A 38 8.67 13.25 1.18
C LEU A 38 8.89 14.77 1.18
N ARG A 39 7.92 15.59 1.60
CA ARG A 39 8.12 17.04 1.80
C ARG A 39 8.99 17.37 3.01
N HIS A 40 9.09 16.46 3.97
CA HIS A 40 9.75 16.70 5.26
C HIS A 40 10.98 15.82 5.50
N VAL A 41 11.24 14.84 4.63
CA VAL A 41 12.41 13.95 4.73
C VAL A 41 13.64 14.61 4.10
N ASN A 42 14.62 14.93 4.95
CA ASN A 42 15.92 15.47 4.54
C ASN A 42 17.03 14.41 4.42
N HIS A 43 16.75 13.15 4.77
CA HIS A 43 17.73 12.06 4.72
C HIS A 43 17.72 11.41 3.33
N GLU A 44 18.79 11.58 2.55
CA GLU A 44 18.88 11.18 1.13
C GLU A 44 18.56 9.71 0.89
N ALA A 45 19.23 8.78 1.59
CA ALA A 45 18.97 7.34 1.42
C ALA A 45 17.53 6.93 1.79
N ALA A 46 16.92 7.62 2.76
CA ALA A 46 15.52 7.38 3.13
C ALA A 46 14.59 7.90 2.04
N ARG A 47 14.90 9.07 1.50
CA ARG A 47 14.15 9.70 0.42
C ARG A 47 14.06 8.80 -0.82
N GLU A 48 15.18 8.25 -1.29
CA GLU A 48 15.20 7.35 -2.46
C GLU A 48 14.28 6.13 -2.26
N THR A 49 14.34 5.52 -1.08
CA THR A 49 13.51 4.36 -0.73
C THR A 49 12.03 4.73 -0.72
N LEU A 50 11.68 5.86 -0.08
CA LEU A 50 10.31 6.36 0.00
C LEU A 50 9.74 6.74 -1.38
N GLU A 51 10.55 7.33 -2.26
CA GLU A 51 10.16 7.62 -3.64
C GLU A 51 9.93 6.32 -4.45
N SER A 52 10.74 5.28 -4.22
CA SER A 52 10.51 3.97 -4.82
C SER A 52 9.19 3.34 -4.37
N ILE A 53 8.85 3.49 -3.09
CA ILE A 53 7.58 2.98 -2.56
C ILE A 53 6.40 3.78 -3.13
N LEU A 54 6.49 5.12 -3.15
CA LEU A 54 5.49 6.00 -3.74
C LEU A 54 5.15 5.60 -5.18
N ARG A 55 6.16 5.42 -6.04
CA ARG A 55 5.96 5.01 -7.44
C ARG A 55 5.24 3.66 -7.55
N SER A 56 5.52 2.74 -6.63
CA SER A 56 4.84 1.43 -6.60
C SER A 56 3.35 1.57 -6.24
N HIS A 57 2.99 2.43 -5.28
CA HIS A 57 1.59 2.74 -4.96
C HIS A 57 0.88 3.42 -6.13
N GLN A 58 1.50 4.43 -6.75
CA GLN A 58 0.95 5.10 -7.94
C GLN A 58 0.66 4.09 -9.05
N ARG A 59 1.60 3.17 -9.30
CA ARG A 59 1.43 2.13 -10.31
C ARG A 59 0.31 1.16 -9.98
N ARG A 60 0.16 0.74 -8.71
CA ARG A 60 -0.94 -0.13 -8.29
C ARG A 60 -2.29 0.58 -8.41
N ALA A 61 -2.37 1.86 -8.04
CA ALA A 61 -3.57 2.67 -8.22
C ALA A 61 -3.99 2.72 -9.69
N GLU A 62 -3.05 3.00 -10.61
CA GLU A 62 -3.30 2.98 -12.06
C GLU A 62 -3.80 1.62 -12.55
N LEU A 63 -3.17 0.52 -12.12
CA LEU A 63 -3.54 -0.83 -12.54
C LEU A 63 -4.96 -1.20 -12.09
N ILE A 64 -5.34 -0.84 -10.85
CA ILE A 64 -6.69 -1.09 -10.33
C ILE A 64 -7.70 -0.21 -11.06
N HIS A 65 -7.40 1.08 -11.22
CA HIS A 65 -8.22 2.04 -11.96
C HIS A 65 -8.51 1.52 -13.37
N ASP A 66 -7.47 1.18 -14.14
CA ASP A 66 -7.58 0.65 -15.49
C ASP A 66 -8.43 -0.62 -15.57
N LYS A 67 -8.24 -1.55 -14.63
CA LYS A 67 -9.03 -2.79 -14.58
C LYS A 67 -10.52 -2.48 -14.37
N MET A 68 -10.82 -1.61 -13.41
CA MET A 68 -12.21 -1.25 -13.09
C MET A 68 -12.86 -0.47 -14.25
N SER A 69 -12.17 0.51 -14.83
CA SER A 69 -12.66 1.28 -15.98
C SER A 69 -12.94 0.39 -17.19
N ARG A 70 -12.04 -0.52 -17.55
CA ARG A 70 -12.22 -1.43 -18.70
C ARG A 70 -13.38 -2.41 -18.48
N ALA A 71 -13.68 -2.75 -17.23
CA ALA A 71 -14.82 -3.59 -16.87
C ALA A 71 -16.14 -2.80 -16.73
N GLY A 72 -16.14 -1.48 -16.95
CA GLY A 72 -17.32 -0.63 -16.77
C GLY A 72 -17.78 -0.53 -15.31
N LEU A 73 -16.88 -0.77 -14.35
CA LEU A 73 -17.17 -0.73 -12.91
C LEU A 73 -17.04 0.70 -12.37
N PRO A 74 -17.77 1.06 -11.30
CA PRO A 74 -17.59 2.34 -10.62
C PRO A 74 -16.17 2.50 -10.10
N VAL A 75 -15.50 3.61 -10.43
CA VAL A 75 -14.10 3.87 -10.04
C VAL A 75 -14.05 4.98 -8.99
N PRO A 76 -13.52 4.72 -7.78
CA PRO A 76 -13.22 5.77 -6.82
C PRO A 76 -12.22 6.81 -7.38
N GLU A 77 -12.60 8.09 -7.39
CA GLU A 77 -11.72 9.20 -7.84
C GLU A 77 -10.80 9.74 -6.74
N SER A 78 -11.07 9.40 -5.48
CA SER A 78 -10.26 9.83 -4.34
C SER A 78 -10.22 8.76 -3.26
N SER A 79 -9.28 8.90 -2.32
CA SER A 79 -9.24 8.06 -1.12
C SER A 79 -10.47 8.24 -0.22
N GLY A 80 -11.31 9.27 -0.45
CA GLY A 80 -12.51 9.61 0.33
C GLY A 80 -12.24 10.20 1.72
N VAL A 81 -11.02 10.04 2.24
CA VAL A 81 -10.60 10.40 3.61
C VAL A 81 -9.44 11.41 3.63
N TRP A 82 -8.88 11.77 2.48
CA TRP A 82 -7.73 12.70 2.36
C TRP A 82 -7.90 14.00 3.15
N GLY A 83 -9.11 14.56 3.20
CA GLY A 83 -9.39 15.79 3.93
C GLY A 83 -9.19 15.72 5.46
N ALA A 84 -9.27 14.54 6.07
CA ALA A 84 -9.07 14.37 7.52
C ALA A 84 -7.60 14.13 7.87
N LEU A 85 -6.87 13.35 7.05
CA LEU A 85 -5.44 13.09 7.25
C LEU A 85 -4.57 14.29 6.89
N ALA A 86 -4.91 15.01 5.81
CA ALA A 86 -4.22 16.25 5.42
C ALA A 86 -4.32 17.33 6.52
N LYS A 87 -5.47 17.44 7.20
CA LYS A 87 -5.65 18.36 8.34
C LYS A 87 -4.81 17.96 9.55
N ALA A 88 -4.71 16.65 9.84
CA ALA A 88 -3.92 16.15 10.96
C ALA A 88 -2.41 16.38 10.75
N VAL A 89 -1.92 16.23 9.52
CA VAL A 89 -0.50 16.43 9.21
C VAL A 89 -0.13 17.91 9.06
N GLN A 90 -1.02 18.75 8.52
CA GLN A 90 -0.83 20.22 8.53
C GLN A 90 -0.63 20.75 9.97
N ALA A 91 -1.25 20.11 10.96
CA ALA A 91 -1.13 20.47 12.38
C ALA A 91 0.12 19.90 13.09
N GLY A 92 0.90 19.01 12.47
CA GLY A 92 2.02 18.30 13.09
C GLY A 92 3.32 18.23 12.29
N ALA A 93 3.37 18.88 11.13
CA ALA A 93 4.47 18.84 10.17
C ALA A 93 5.85 19.24 10.74
N ASP A 94 5.88 20.12 11.75
CA ASP A 94 7.13 20.62 12.34
C ASP A 94 7.69 19.72 13.48
N LEU A 95 7.00 18.63 13.85
CA LEU A 95 7.27 17.87 15.08
C LEU A 95 7.51 16.36 14.91
N LEU A 96 7.37 15.82 13.69
CA LEU A 96 7.59 14.38 13.47
C LEU A 96 9.06 14.12 13.08
N SER A 97 9.80 13.50 14.01
CA SER A 97 11.12 12.94 13.68
C SER A 97 11.01 11.94 12.53
N LEU A 98 12.06 11.82 11.71
CA LEU A 98 12.16 10.83 10.62
C LEU A 98 11.76 9.42 11.08
N ASN A 99 12.19 9.03 12.28
CA ASN A 99 11.85 7.74 12.89
C ASN A 99 10.35 7.56 13.11
N THR A 100 9.66 8.61 13.58
CA THR A 100 8.22 8.57 13.81
C THR A 100 7.46 8.50 12.48
N ALA A 101 7.89 9.28 11.48
CA ALA A 101 7.29 9.26 10.15
C ALA A 101 7.42 7.86 9.51
N VAL A 102 8.61 7.27 9.51
CA VAL A 102 8.84 5.93 8.93
C VAL A 102 8.11 4.84 9.72
N ALA A 103 8.00 4.94 11.04
CA ALA A 103 7.19 3.99 11.83
C ALA A 103 5.69 4.08 11.50
N ALA A 104 5.16 5.28 11.23
CA ALA A 104 3.78 5.45 10.80
C ALA A 104 3.53 4.88 9.40
N LEU A 105 4.49 5.05 8.47
CA LEU A 105 4.44 4.47 7.13
C LEU A 105 4.45 2.93 7.18
N GLU A 106 5.32 2.32 7.98
CA GLU A 106 5.36 0.85 8.15
C GLU A 106 4.03 0.33 8.71
N ALA A 107 3.44 1.00 9.71
CA ALA A 107 2.11 0.64 10.21
C ALA A 107 1.01 0.83 9.14
N GLY A 108 1.21 1.74 8.18
CA GLY A 108 0.42 1.86 6.95
C GLY A 108 0.56 0.62 6.05
N GLU A 109 1.78 0.21 5.74
CA GLU A 109 2.07 -0.98 4.92
C GLU A 109 1.53 -2.26 5.55
N ASP A 110 1.64 -2.42 6.87
CA ASP A 110 1.05 -3.53 7.63
C ASP A 110 -0.46 -3.61 7.44
N ARG A 111 -1.14 -2.46 7.50
CA ARG A 111 -2.59 -2.36 7.26
C ARG A 111 -2.92 -2.65 5.81
N GLY A 112 -2.14 -2.14 4.87
CA GLY A 112 -2.27 -2.40 3.43
C GLY A 112 -2.16 -3.89 3.12
N LEU A 113 -1.11 -4.56 3.62
CA LEU A 113 -0.89 -5.99 3.41
C LEU A 113 -2.06 -6.83 3.94
N ARG A 114 -2.54 -6.54 5.16
CA ARG A 114 -3.74 -7.21 5.71
C ARG A 114 -4.97 -6.94 4.85
N MET A 115 -5.18 -5.68 4.45
CA MET A 115 -6.29 -5.29 3.59
C MET A 115 -6.29 -6.11 2.31
N TYR A 116 -5.15 -6.30 1.64
CA TYR A 116 -5.07 -7.11 0.43
C TYR A 116 -5.46 -8.57 0.64
N THR A 117 -5.03 -9.18 1.76
CA THR A 117 -5.22 -10.62 2.00
C THR A 117 -6.57 -11.00 2.61
N THR A 118 -7.18 -10.13 3.40
CA THR A 118 -8.44 -10.42 4.12
C THR A 118 -9.62 -10.54 3.13
N ASP A 119 -10.53 -11.48 3.37
CA ASP A 119 -11.76 -11.71 2.58
C ASP A 119 -11.51 -11.99 1.09
N LEU A 120 -10.28 -12.34 0.70
CA LEU A 120 -9.96 -12.59 -0.70
C LEU A 120 -10.76 -13.77 -1.25
N ASP A 121 -10.94 -14.83 -0.44
CA ASP A 121 -11.74 -16.01 -0.81
C ASP A 121 -13.24 -15.70 -1.04
N ASP A 122 -13.72 -14.55 -0.57
CA ASP A 122 -15.09 -14.05 -0.80
C ASP A 122 -15.25 -13.31 -2.12
N CYS A 123 -14.17 -13.09 -2.87
CA CYS A 123 -14.20 -12.45 -4.18
C CYS A 123 -14.32 -13.49 -5.31
N ASP A 124 -14.73 -13.03 -6.50
CA ASP A 124 -14.69 -13.83 -7.72
C ASP A 124 -13.25 -14.20 -8.12
N HIS A 125 -13.10 -15.22 -8.98
CA HIS A 125 -11.79 -15.72 -9.39
C HIS A 125 -10.92 -14.66 -10.07
N ASP A 126 -11.47 -13.81 -10.93
CA ASP A 126 -10.71 -12.81 -11.67
C ASP A 126 -10.14 -11.74 -10.72
N THR A 127 -10.96 -11.26 -9.78
CA THR A 127 -10.48 -10.35 -8.72
C THR A 127 -9.39 -10.99 -7.86
N ARG A 128 -9.59 -12.23 -7.40
CA ARG A 128 -8.58 -12.95 -6.60
C ARG A 128 -7.27 -13.12 -7.34
N TYR A 129 -7.36 -13.56 -8.60
CA TYR A 129 -6.20 -13.80 -9.44
C TYR A 129 -5.43 -12.51 -9.69
N PHE A 130 -6.12 -11.42 -10.03
CA PHE A 130 -5.49 -10.12 -10.24
C PHE A 130 -4.77 -9.62 -8.99
N ILE A 131 -5.43 -9.67 -7.83
CA ILE A 131 -4.80 -9.27 -6.55
C ILE A 131 -3.58 -10.13 -6.26
N ALA A 132 -3.70 -11.46 -6.33
CA ALA A 132 -2.64 -12.38 -5.93
C ALA A 132 -1.41 -12.31 -6.84
N THR A 133 -1.61 -12.10 -8.14
CA THR A 133 -0.53 -12.16 -9.14
C THR A 133 0.04 -10.80 -9.52
N THR A 134 -0.76 -9.73 -9.37
CA THR A 134 -0.35 -8.39 -9.83
C THR A 134 -0.07 -7.45 -8.66
N LEU A 135 -0.97 -7.37 -7.68
CA LEU A 135 -0.91 -6.32 -6.66
C LEU A 135 -0.15 -6.75 -5.40
N LEU A 136 -0.43 -7.95 -4.91
CA LEU A 136 0.11 -8.46 -3.65
C LEU A 136 1.65 -8.60 -3.67
N PRO A 137 2.33 -9.02 -4.76
CA PRO A 137 3.79 -9.06 -4.79
C PRO A 137 4.41 -7.68 -4.56
N GLU A 138 3.88 -6.65 -5.21
CA GLU A 138 4.38 -5.28 -5.04
C GLU A 138 4.05 -4.70 -3.66
N GLN A 139 2.88 -5.04 -3.07
CA GLN A 139 2.56 -4.67 -1.70
C GLN A 139 3.52 -5.30 -0.67
N ARG A 140 3.93 -6.56 -0.87
CA ARG A 140 4.93 -7.22 -0.02
C ARG A 140 6.29 -6.54 -0.17
N ARG A 141 6.68 -6.22 -1.40
CA ARG A 141 7.92 -5.50 -1.68
C ARG A 141 7.94 -4.12 -1.00
N THR A 142 6.88 -3.32 -1.08
CA THR A 142 6.83 -2.01 -0.42
C THR A 142 6.86 -2.12 1.10
N HIS A 143 6.16 -3.11 1.66
CA HIS A 143 6.21 -3.42 3.08
C HIS A 143 7.62 -3.78 3.56
N GLU A 144 8.35 -4.63 2.82
CA GLU A 144 9.72 -5.02 3.14
C GLU A 144 10.71 -3.85 3.03
N LEU A 145 10.58 -3.01 1.99
CA LEU A 145 11.39 -1.80 1.84
C LEU A 145 11.17 -0.83 3.01
N CYS A 146 9.92 -0.59 3.40
CA CYS A 146 9.58 0.31 4.49
C CYS A 146 10.08 -0.22 5.85
N ARG A 147 9.93 -1.53 6.09
CA ARG A 147 10.45 -2.22 7.27
C ARG A 147 11.98 -2.16 7.36
N SER A 148 12.67 -2.37 6.24
CA SER A 148 14.14 -2.27 6.17
C SER A 148 14.59 -0.84 6.46
N LEU A 149 13.93 0.15 5.86
CA LEU A 149 14.21 1.56 6.09
C LEU A 149 14.07 1.94 7.58
N LYS A 150 13.01 1.46 8.24
CA LYS A 150 12.82 1.69 9.68
C LYS A 150 13.97 1.12 10.52
N HIS A 151 14.46 -0.07 10.15
CA HIS A 151 15.58 -0.70 10.83
C HIS A 151 16.87 0.11 10.64
N ASP A 152 17.15 0.54 9.42
CA ASP A 152 18.38 1.25 9.06
C ASP A 152 18.47 2.63 9.72
N ILE A 153 17.35 3.36 9.79
CA ILE A 153 17.32 4.68 10.47
C ILE A 153 17.45 4.52 12.00
N ARG A 154 17.03 3.39 12.57
CA ARG A 154 17.22 3.08 14.00
C ARG A 154 18.66 2.67 14.33
N GLN A 155 19.42 2.14 13.38
CA GLN A 155 20.81 1.72 13.57
C GLN A 155 21.77 2.38 12.57
N PRO A 156 22.12 3.66 12.77
CA PRO A 156 23.13 4.32 11.94
C PRO A 156 24.51 3.69 12.20
N GLY A 157 24.92 2.70 11.40
CA GLY A 157 26.29 2.15 11.44
C GLY A 157 26.53 0.71 10.98
N ALA A 158 25.51 -0.12 10.73
CA ALA A 158 25.73 -1.55 10.43
C ALA A 158 26.12 -1.86 8.96
N GLY A 159 26.06 -0.88 8.05
CA GLY A 159 26.26 -1.10 6.61
C GLY A 159 27.71 -1.05 6.09
N ALA A 160 28.70 -0.75 6.94
CA ALA A 160 30.10 -0.55 6.52
C ALA A 160 31.05 -1.59 7.11
N SER A 161 30.75 -2.89 6.98
CA SER A 161 31.75 -3.97 7.20
C SER A 161 31.31 -5.27 6.54
N ALA A 162 31.19 -5.27 5.21
CA ALA A 162 31.20 -6.50 4.43
C ALA A 162 31.60 -6.19 2.98
N ARG A 163 32.88 -5.87 2.76
CA ARG A 163 33.49 -6.10 1.45
C ARG A 163 34.58 -7.14 1.61
N PHE A 164 34.24 -8.32 1.10
CA PHE A 164 35.08 -9.49 0.95
C PHE A 164 36.39 -9.13 0.24
N ILE A 165 37.50 -9.58 0.83
CA ILE A 165 38.77 -9.75 0.13
C ILE A 165 38.87 -11.24 -0.18
N HIS A 166 38.80 -11.59 -1.46
CA HIS A 166 39.39 -12.80 -2.01
C HIS A 166 40.20 -12.41 -3.25
#